data_AF-A0A7Y6Y6N3-F1
#
_entry.id   AF-A0A7Y6Y6N3-F1
#
_cell.length_a   1.000
_cell.length_b   1.000
_cell.length_c   1.000
_cell.angle_alpha   90.00
_cell.angle_beta   90.00
_cell.angle_gamma   90.00
#
_symmetry.space_group_name_H-M   'P 1'
#
loop_
_entity.id
_entity.type
_entity.pdbx_description
1 polymer ?
#
loop_
_entity_poly.entity_id
_entity_poly.type
_entity_poly.pdbx_seq_one_letter_code
_entity_poly.pdbx_strand_id
1 'polypeptide(L)' 'MFNINGQMVYSNSKNETISLSKLSKGVYFLRLEVNDSYISKRIVKE' A
#
# COMPACT_ATOMS: atom_id res chain seq x y z
N MET A 1 0.25 -0.52 -3.54
CA MET A 1 0.57 -1.04 -2.20
C MET A 1 1.35 -2.33 -2.35
N PHE A 2 2.39 -2.48 -1.54
CA PHE A 2 3.33 -3.60 -1.60
C PHE A 2 3.38 -4.32 -0.25
N ASN A 3 3.58 -5.62 -0.27
CA ASN A 3 3.90 -6.39 0.95
C ASN A 3 5.40 -6.30 1.26
N ILE A 4 5.82 -6.92 2.37
CA ILE A 4 7.22 -6.92 2.83
C ILE A 4 8.19 -7.57 1.84
N ASN A 5 7.71 -8.45 0.96
CA ASN A 5 8.51 -9.10 -0.08
C ASN A 5 8.63 -8.25 -1.35
N GLY A 6 8.11 -7.01 -1.33
CA GLY A 6 8.10 -6.12 -2.50
C GLY A 6 7.05 -6.48 -3.55
N GLN A 7 6.15 -7.44 -3.28
CA GLN A 7 5.10 -7.80 -4.22
C GLN A 7 3.97 -6.79 -4.15
N MET A 8 3.50 -6.34 -5.31
CA MET A 8 2.35 -5.46 -5.41
C MET A 8 1.07 -6.25 -5.09
N VAL A 9 0.40 -5.88 -4.00
CA VAL A 9 -0.84 -6.55 -3.54
C VAL A 9 -2.10 -5.80 -3.93
N TYR A 10 -1.96 -4.52 -4.30
CA TYR A 10 -3.07 -3.66 -4.71
C TYR A 10 -2.56 -2.44 -5.48
N SER A 11 -3.27 -2.00 -6.51
CA SER A 11 -3.01 -0.77 -7.26
C SER A 11 -4.32 -0.13 -7.72
N ASN A 12 -4.44 1.20 -7.56
CA ASN A 12 -5.54 1.99 -8.10
C ASN A 12 -5.04 3.42 -8.39
N SER A 13 -5.53 4.03 -9.47
CA SER A 13 -5.18 5.38 -9.94
C SER A 13 -6.15 6.47 -9.46
N LYS A 14 -7.19 6.11 -8.70
CA LYS A 14 -8.19 7.06 -8.15
C LYS A 14 -8.09 7.14 -6.63
N ASN A 15 -8.64 8.23 -6.08
CA ASN A 15 -8.86 8.36 -4.64
C ASN A 15 -9.87 7.30 -4.19
N GLU A 16 -9.39 6.26 -3.51
CA GLU A 16 -10.23 5.20 -2.96
C GLU A 16 -9.80 4.88 -1.52
N THR A 17 -10.79 4.65 -0.66
CA THR A 17 -10.57 4.16 0.70
C THR A 17 -10.51 2.64 0.69
N ILE A 18 -9.36 2.07 1.09
CA ILE A 18 -9.18 0.62 1.14
C ILE A 18 -9.37 0.15 2.58
N SER A 19 -10.24 -0.86 2.77
CA SER A 19 -10.33 -1.54 4.04
C SER A 19 -9.18 -2.53 4.21
N LEU A 20 -8.35 -2.30 5.23
CA LEU A 20 -7.22 -3.17 5.54
C LEU A 20 -7.67 -4.50 6.16
N SER A 21 -8.94 -4.67 6.55
CA SER A 21 -9.43 -5.84 7.28
C SER A 21 -9.19 -7.17 6.55
N LYS A 22 -9.24 -7.15 5.21
CA LYS A 22 -9.04 -8.33 4.36
C LYS A 22 -7.58 -8.73 4.14
N LEU A 23 -6.63 -7.89 4.54
CA LEU A 23 -5.20 -8.20 4.41
C LEU A 23 -4.73 -9.11 5.54
N SER A 24 -3.74 -9.96 5.28
CA SER A 24 -3.07 -10.72 6.33
C SER A 24 -2.35 -9.79 7.32
N LYS A 25 -2.08 -10.28 8.53
CA LYS A 25 -1.19 -9.57 9.47
C LYS A 25 0.19 -9.41 8.87
N GLY A 26 0.85 -8.27 9.10
CA GLY A 26 2.18 -8.02 8.56
C GLY A 26 2.46 -6.55 8.24
N VAL A 27 3.57 -6.32 7.54
CA VAL A 27 4.02 -4.98 7.15
C VAL A 27 3.68 -4.73 5.68
N TYR A 28 3.09 -3.57 5.43
CA TYR A 28 2.73 -3.09 4.10
C TYR A 28 3.34 -1.73 3.82
N PHE A 29 3.62 -1.47 2.55
CA PHE A 29 4.10 -0.19 2.05
C PHE A 29 3.06 0.40 1.09
N LEU A 30 2.44 1.51 1.50
CA LEU A 30 1.60 2.31 0.63
C LEU A 30 2.50 3.24 -0.18
N ARG A 31 2.49 3.09 -1.51
CA ARG A 31 3.15 4.01 -2.44
C ARG A 31 2.07 4.81 -3.15
N LEU A 32 2.16 6.12 -3.07
CA LEU A 32 1.40 7.07 -3.86
C LEU A 32 2.37 7.73 -4.85
N GLU A 33 2.05 7.69 -6.13
CA GLU A 33 2.85 8.29 -7.18
C GLU A 33 2.09 9.50 -7.73
N VAL A 34 2.74 10.67 -7.70
CA VAL A 34 2.18 11.94 -8.16
C VAL A 34 3.20 12.55 -9.10
N ASN A 35 2.87 12.59 -10.40
CA ASN A 35 3.80 12.95 -11.47
C ASN A 35 5.07 12.08 -11.39
N ASP A 36 6.25 12.70 -11.25
CA ASP A 36 7.56 12.01 -11.20
C ASP A 36 8.08 11.76 -9.77
N SER A 37 7.23 11.96 -8.76
CA SER A 37 7.58 11.75 -7.36
C SER A 37 6.69 10.69 -6.72
N TYR A 38 7.24 9.97 -5.74
CA TYR A 38 6.44 9.06 -4.94
C TYR A 38 6.59 9.33 -3.45
N ILE A 39 5.49 9.15 -2.73
CA ILE A 39 5.43 9.13 -1.27
C ILE A 39 5.23 7.67 -0.87
N SER A 40 6.05 7.20 0.07
CA SER A 40 5.91 5.87 0.66
C SER A 40 5.57 5.97 2.14
N LYS A 41 4.59 5.20 2.60
CA LYS A 41 4.21 5.09 4.02
C LYS A 41 4.20 3.63 4.44
N ARG A 42 4.89 3.34 5.55
CA ARG A 42 4.88 2.02 6.20
C ARG A 42 3.62 1.87 7.06
N ILE A 43 2.95 0.73 6.94
CA ILE A 43 1.76 0.35 7.70
C ILE A 43 2.06 -1.00 8.37
N VAL A 44 1.81 -1.08 9.68
CA VAL A 44 1.92 -2.34 10.44
C VAL A 44 0.51 -2.78 10.78
N LYS A 45 0.13 -3.99 10.36
CA LYS A 45 -1.14 -4.62 10.68
C LYS A 45 -0.92 -5.76 11.67
N GLU A 46 -1.53 -5.62 12.84
CA GLU A 46 -1.49 -6.58 13.95
C GLU A 46 -2.61 -7.63 13.92
#